data_AF-A0A386HNJ8-F1
#
_entry.id   AF-A0A386HNJ8-F1
#
_cell.length_a   1.000
_cell.length_b   1.000
_cell.length_c   1.000
_cell.angle_alpha   90.00
_cell.angle_beta   90.00
_cell.angle_gamma   90.00
#
_symmetry.space_group_name_H-M   'P 1'
#
loop_
_entity.id
_entity.type
_entity.pdbx_description
1 polymer ?
#
loop_
_entity_poly.entity_id
_entity_poly.type
_entity_poly.pdbx_seq_one_letter_code
_entity_poly.pdbx_strand_id
1 'polypeptide(L)'
;MKKIVLVLSSLLVFTACSLKNEYGIAAYTKPKNANDSLRADTLNTDYAVYTFSNVDSRKLMEVAGDTLQNEKYNDGAKIVQRKSYNRSGAIAGWQSWYVIYNSTSKGIKYYYIRNVFSGKMLDAQSSAINAQLQQSAQLNTGVDEQLWSLQRIGNTQNYRIINKANGLAVENSKKSVDSIPVVLQTLNDSAVQRWTLSLQPAVTYRDDQVVGFFNRNNPSLGSVAFDEGLSIPLEWGANKGKDLWITQDAWDGSALQSNNKFKCTDFFQYRNSVMIQPSRTDWNPNDTKNMTRVGSLQNRPKQIFDIIPNTEWAWPSAGVEIGNHVYVQCGEGNGLGPIVSQSLYDLTEAPNYLWSVKRTTPAGMTNEVQINYSAGMVKDTVAGYVYVFGTMATSFGYTLNVYVARFPITDPMTWTFWNGSSWATTPDSGNEASIASELGTAYVTYVKGKYVLVTMDQGFNCGDATRNIYVATSNSPTGAFTSRKEVYTITEYLYGSYARYYTVSIHPEFDNGHNELLVTYCLNFSGCAVNYCVNGFIDPYFYRVKGIRIPYNVIGL
;
A
#
# COMPACT_ATOMS: atom_id res chain seq x y z
N MET A 1 -43.00 -45.63 39.65
CA MET A 1 -43.29 -44.49 38.74
C MET A 1 -42.88 -44.91 37.33
N LYS A 2 -43.77 -45.56 36.56
CA LYS A 2 -44.55 -45.02 35.42
C LYS A 2 -43.70 -44.45 34.25
N LYS A 3 -43.53 -45.32 33.23
CA LYS A 3 -43.94 -45.19 31.81
C LYS A 3 -43.24 -44.16 30.88
N ILE A 4 -42.86 -44.69 29.69
CA ILE A 4 -43.13 -44.14 28.31
C ILE A 4 -42.14 -43.00 27.89
N VAL A 5 -41.56 -42.88 26.69
CA VAL A 5 -41.70 -43.47 25.33
C VAL A 5 -40.55 -42.96 24.43
N LEU A 6 -40.20 -43.75 23.40
CA LEU A 6 -39.86 -43.42 22.00
C LEU A 6 -39.07 -42.14 21.64
N VAL A 7 -38.07 -42.27 20.76
CA VAL A 7 -37.94 -41.65 19.41
C VAL A 7 -36.64 -42.22 18.79
N LEU A 8 -36.74 -43.17 17.85
CA LEU A 8 -36.62 -42.95 16.39
C LEU A 8 -35.31 -42.29 15.94
N SER A 9 -34.36 -43.13 15.53
CA SER A 9 -33.23 -42.76 14.67
C SER A 9 -33.73 -42.65 13.23
N SER A 10 -34.33 -41.51 12.89
CA SER A 10 -34.77 -41.20 11.54
C SER A 10 -33.59 -40.71 10.71
N LEU A 11 -33.28 -41.47 9.65
CA LEU A 11 -32.59 -40.96 8.46
C LEU A 11 -33.24 -39.64 8.03
N LEU A 12 -32.47 -38.56 8.11
CA LEU A 12 -32.73 -37.34 7.34
C LEU A 12 -31.49 -37.08 6.50
N VAL A 13 -31.62 -37.49 5.24
CA VAL A 13 -30.79 -37.05 4.13
C VAL A 13 -30.99 -35.54 4.00
N PHE A 14 -30.10 -34.76 4.60
CA PHE A 14 -29.89 -33.39 4.14
C PHE A 14 -28.80 -33.42 3.09
N THR A 15 -29.27 -33.44 1.83
CA THR A 15 -28.57 -32.87 0.69
C THR A 15 -28.06 -31.48 1.08
N ALA A 16 -26.78 -31.40 1.45
CA ALA A 16 -26.06 -30.15 1.47
C ALA A 16 -25.90 -29.73 0.00
N CYS A 17 -26.77 -28.82 -0.43
CA CYS A 17 -26.53 -28.01 -1.62
C CYS A 17 -25.13 -27.40 -1.48
N SER A 18 -24.21 -27.82 -2.34
CA SER A 18 -22.98 -27.07 -2.58
C SER A 18 -23.40 -25.70 -3.10
N LEU A 19 -23.30 -24.67 -2.27
CA LEU A 19 -23.13 -23.32 -2.79
C LEU A 19 -21.74 -23.28 -3.42
N LYS A 20 -21.72 -23.62 -4.71
CA LYS A 20 -20.66 -23.22 -5.61
C LYS A 20 -20.63 -21.69 -5.56
N ASN A 21 -19.62 -21.13 -4.91
CA ASN A 21 -19.26 -19.75 -5.15
C ASN A 21 -18.82 -19.65 -6.61
N GLU A 22 -19.73 -19.13 -7.43
CA GLU A 22 -19.48 -18.68 -8.78
C GLU A 22 -18.61 -17.41 -8.74
N TYR A 23 -17.32 -17.61 -8.48
CA TYR A 23 -16.26 -16.76 -9.03
C TYR A 23 -15.27 -17.69 -9.73
N GLY A 24 -15.61 -18.00 -10.97
CA GLY A 24 -14.79 -18.84 -11.84
C GLY A 24 -13.50 -18.13 -12.21
N ILE A 25 -12.44 -18.35 -11.44
CA ILE A 25 -11.07 -18.24 -11.95
C ILE A 25 -10.85 -19.51 -12.77
N ALA A 26 -10.85 -19.39 -14.09
CA ALA A 26 -10.54 -20.51 -14.96
C ALA A 26 -9.09 -20.97 -14.72
N ALA A 27 -8.91 -22.28 -14.53
CA ALA A 27 -7.58 -22.88 -14.47
C ALA A 27 -6.83 -22.62 -15.80
N TYR A 28 -5.54 -22.29 -15.69
CA TYR A 28 -4.64 -22.10 -16.82
C TYR A 28 -4.64 -23.33 -17.74
N THR A 29 -5.03 -23.16 -19.00
CA THR A 29 -4.90 -24.17 -20.06
C THR A 29 -4.00 -23.66 -21.17
N LYS A 30 -2.98 -24.46 -21.50
CA LYS A 30 -2.05 -24.22 -22.60
C LYS A 30 -2.78 -24.31 -23.96
N PRO A 31 -2.51 -23.44 -24.96
CA PRO A 31 -3.29 -23.43 -26.19
C PRO A 31 -3.03 -24.66 -27.08
N LYS A 32 -4.10 -25.17 -27.71
CA LYS A 32 -4.05 -26.14 -28.82
C LYS A 32 -4.49 -25.46 -30.12
N ASN A 33 -3.96 -25.98 -31.23
CA ASN A 33 -3.84 -25.35 -32.55
C ASN A 33 -5.14 -24.92 -33.27
N ALA A 34 -4.92 -23.92 -34.12
CA ALA A 34 -5.77 -23.23 -35.07
C ALA A 34 -6.73 -24.06 -35.94
N ASN A 35 -7.97 -23.57 -36.07
CA ASN A 35 -8.61 -23.19 -37.33
C ASN A 35 -10.01 -22.64 -37.03
N ASP A 36 -10.18 -21.31 -37.03
CA ASP A 36 -11.45 -20.68 -37.43
C ASP A 36 -11.31 -19.18 -37.67
N SER A 37 -12.08 -18.69 -38.65
CA SER A 37 -12.07 -17.34 -39.22
C SER A 37 -12.46 -16.19 -38.26
N LEU A 38 -11.84 -15.02 -38.48
CA LEU A 38 -12.14 -13.68 -37.95
C LEU A 38 -12.44 -13.60 -36.43
N ARG A 39 -11.39 -13.67 -35.61
CA ARG A 39 -11.45 -13.22 -34.21
C ARG A 39 -10.43 -12.12 -33.99
N ALA A 40 -10.86 -11.06 -33.30
CA ALA A 40 -9.97 -10.05 -32.74
C ALA A 40 -8.90 -10.78 -31.92
N ASP A 41 -7.67 -10.77 -32.43
CA ASP A 41 -6.54 -11.45 -31.81
C ASP A 41 -6.14 -10.60 -30.59
N THR A 42 -6.87 -10.79 -29.48
CA THR A 42 -6.73 -10.02 -28.25
C THR A 42 -5.36 -10.29 -27.62
N LEU A 43 -4.84 -9.32 -26.87
CA LEU A 43 -3.67 -9.51 -26.02
C LEU A 43 -3.78 -10.83 -25.23
N ASN A 44 -2.77 -11.71 -25.32
CA ASN A 44 -2.79 -13.04 -24.68
C ASN A 44 -2.30 -12.99 -23.22
N THR A 45 -2.43 -11.85 -22.55
CA THR A 45 -2.11 -11.70 -21.13
C THR A 45 -3.26 -11.03 -20.41
N ASP A 46 -3.54 -11.51 -19.21
CA ASP A 46 -4.53 -10.93 -18.33
C ASP A 46 -3.91 -9.87 -17.38
N TYR A 47 -2.57 -9.82 -17.30
CA TYR A 47 -1.85 -8.86 -16.47
C TYR A 47 -0.39 -8.71 -16.93
N ALA A 48 -0.02 -7.55 -17.48
CA ALA A 48 1.38 -7.24 -17.79
C ALA A 48 1.62 -5.74 -18.02
N VAL A 49 2.89 -5.34 -18.03
CA VAL A 49 3.32 -3.95 -18.26
C VAL A 49 3.67 -3.75 -19.72
N TYR A 50 3.22 -2.65 -20.31
CA TYR A 50 3.51 -2.26 -21.68
C TYR A 50 3.88 -0.79 -21.77
N THR A 51 4.67 -0.46 -22.78
CA THR A 51 4.69 0.90 -23.36
C THR A 51 3.83 0.92 -24.61
N PHE A 52 3.21 2.07 -24.87
CA PHE A 52 2.30 2.29 -26.00
C PHE A 52 2.93 3.30 -26.95
N SER A 53 3.54 2.84 -28.03
CA SER A 53 4.15 3.71 -29.04
C SER A 53 3.22 3.91 -30.22
N ASN A 54 2.92 5.13 -30.62
CA ASN A 54 2.16 5.36 -31.85
C ASN A 54 3.02 5.08 -33.09
N VAL A 55 2.41 4.44 -34.09
CA VAL A 55 3.13 3.99 -35.30
C VAL A 55 3.57 5.17 -36.17
N ASP A 56 2.76 6.23 -36.27
CA ASP A 56 3.08 7.41 -37.09
C ASP A 56 4.14 8.30 -36.41
N SER A 57 3.94 8.65 -35.13
CA SER A 57 4.85 9.58 -34.43
C SER A 57 6.08 8.92 -33.81
N ARG A 58 6.05 7.59 -33.59
CA ARG A 58 7.07 6.81 -32.86
C ARG A 58 7.32 7.29 -31.42
N LYS A 59 6.31 7.92 -30.82
CA LYS A 59 6.33 8.45 -29.45
C LYS A 59 5.47 7.63 -28.52
N LEU A 60 5.84 7.63 -27.25
CA LEU A 60 5.12 6.92 -26.20
C LEU A 60 3.95 7.74 -25.68
N MET A 61 2.86 7.04 -25.36
CA MET A 61 1.77 7.58 -24.55
C MET A 61 2.26 7.89 -23.13
N GLU A 62 2.01 9.10 -22.67
CA GLU A 62 2.50 9.66 -21.41
C GLU A 62 1.38 10.41 -20.67
N VAL A 63 1.38 10.32 -19.34
CA VAL A 63 0.65 11.25 -18.46
C VAL A 63 1.36 12.60 -18.45
N ALA A 64 0.70 13.68 -18.87
CA ALA A 64 1.24 15.04 -18.85
C ALA A 64 1.34 15.62 -17.43
N GLY A 65 2.09 16.71 -17.30
CA GLY A 65 2.29 17.44 -16.04
C GLY A 65 3.74 17.40 -15.56
N ASP A 66 4.08 18.32 -14.66
CA ASP A 66 5.36 18.42 -13.98
C ASP A 66 5.43 17.45 -12.79
N THR A 67 6.46 16.60 -12.77
CA THR A 67 6.74 15.71 -11.64
C THR A 67 7.11 16.47 -10.38
N LEU A 68 7.77 17.62 -10.50
CA LEU A 68 8.20 18.45 -9.36
C LEU A 68 7.02 19.13 -8.65
N GLN A 69 5.89 19.23 -9.33
CA GLN A 69 4.63 19.77 -8.79
C GLN A 69 3.59 18.68 -8.54
N ASN A 70 3.97 17.40 -8.60
CA ASN A 70 3.08 16.25 -8.43
C ASN A 70 1.90 16.22 -9.43
N GLU A 71 1.93 16.99 -10.51
CA GLU A 71 0.79 17.14 -11.43
C GLU A 71 0.44 15.83 -12.13
N LYS A 72 1.44 14.96 -12.34
CA LYS A 72 1.25 13.62 -12.91
C LYS A 72 0.49 12.65 -11.98
N TYR A 73 0.22 13.02 -10.72
CA TYR A 73 -0.64 12.23 -9.81
C TYR A 73 -2.10 12.67 -9.83
N ASN A 74 -2.42 13.80 -10.48
CA ASN A 74 -3.76 14.38 -10.43
C ASN A 74 -4.76 13.55 -11.24
N ASP A 75 -5.98 13.48 -10.71
CA ASP A 75 -7.14 13.17 -11.52
C ASP A 75 -7.31 14.24 -12.61
N GLY A 76 -7.64 13.80 -13.81
CA GLY A 76 -7.77 14.66 -14.97
C GLY A 76 -6.46 15.08 -15.62
N ALA A 77 -5.30 14.61 -15.14
CA ALA A 77 -4.04 14.83 -15.83
C ALA A 77 -4.12 14.27 -17.25
N LYS A 78 -3.82 15.12 -18.22
CA LYS A 78 -4.07 14.83 -19.63
C LYS A 78 -3.07 13.84 -20.20
N ILE A 79 -3.50 13.06 -21.18
CA ILE A 79 -2.62 12.12 -21.88
C ILE A 79 -2.08 12.78 -23.15
N VAL A 80 -0.78 12.65 -23.33
CA VAL A 80 -0.03 13.21 -24.45
C VAL A 80 0.95 12.19 -25.02
N GLN A 81 1.63 12.55 -26.10
CA GLN A 81 2.76 11.80 -26.62
C GLN A 81 4.08 12.50 -26.39
N ARG A 82 5.11 11.75 -26.01
CA ARG A 82 6.49 12.24 -25.91
C ARG A 82 7.50 11.18 -26.34
N LYS A 83 8.72 11.63 -26.66
CA LYS A 83 9.86 10.72 -26.81
C LYS A 83 10.05 9.89 -25.54
N SER A 84 10.60 8.69 -25.70
CA SER A 84 10.93 7.81 -24.58
C SER A 84 11.85 8.53 -23.60
N TYR A 85 11.51 8.48 -22.33
CA TYR A 85 12.30 9.01 -21.23
C TYR A 85 12.80 7.84 -20.39
N ASN A 86 14.13 7.66 -20.37
CA ASN A 86 14.77 6.64 -19.55
C ASN A 86 15.22 7.25 -18.23
N ARG A 87 14.84 6.61 -17.12
CA ARG A 87 15.29 6.93 -15.77
C ARG A 87 15.93 5.69 -15.17
N SER A 88 17.19 5.81 -14.76
CA SER A 88 17.95 4.70 -14.13
C SER A 88 17.94 3.40 -14.95
N GLY A 89 18.04 3.51 -16.28
CA GLY A 89 18.07 2.35 -17.18
C GLY A 89 16.71 1.71 -17.52
N ALA A 90 15.59 2.26 -17.03
CA ALA A 90 14.24 1.83 -17.36
C ALA A 90 13.41 2.98 -17.95
N ILE A 91 12.36 2.66 -18.72
CA ILE A 91 11.39 3.66 -19.17
C ILE A 91 10.67 4.23 -17.95
N ALA A 92 10.47 5.54 -17.90
CA ALA A 92 9.77 6.16 -16.78
C ALA A 92 8.34 5.62 -16.59
N GLY A 93 7.93 5.49 -15.33
CA GLY A 93 6.61 4.95 -14.98
C GLY A 93 5.44 5.74 -15.56
N TRP A 94 5.59 7.05 -15.81
CA TRP A 94 4.54 7.87 -16.43
C TRP A 94 4.38 7.62 -17.94
N GLN A 95 5.25 6.80 -18.54
CA GLN A 95 5.17 6.30 -19.92
C GLN A 95 4.91 4.77 -19.98
N SER A 96 4.75 4.13 -18.82
CA SER A 96 4.56 2.68 -18.68
C SER A 96 3.18 2.38 -18.09
N TRP A 97 2.55 1.31 -18.55
CA TRP A 97 1.15 1.04 -18.28
C TRP A 97 0.91 -0.45 -18.01
N TYR A 98 0.31 -0.78 -16.88
CA TYR A 98 -0.26 -2.11 -16.63
C TYR A 98 -1.54 -2.27 -17.46
N VAL A 99 -1.60 -3.33 -18.26
CA VAL A 99 -2.81 -3.79 -18.93
C VAL A 99 -3.40 -4.93 -18.12
N ILE A 100 -4.62 -4.75 -17.63
CA ILE A 100 -5.25 -5.58 -16.62
C ILE A 100 -6.58 -6.06 -17.16
N TYR A 101 -6.73 -7.36 -17.38
CA TYR A 101 -7.99 -7.95 -17.81
C TYR A 101 -9.07 -7.67 -16.77
N ASN A 102 -10.23 -7.25 -17.26
CA ASN A 102 -11.40 -7.00 -16.42
C ASN A 102 -12.56 -7.92 -16.79
N SER A 103 -12.98 -7.91 -18.05
CA SER A 103 -14.18 -8.61 -18.48
C SER A 103 -14.17 -8.97 -19.96
N THR A 104 -15.03 -9.91 -20.34
CA THR A 104 -15.32 -10.22 -21.75
C THR A 104 -16.79 -9.98 -22.02
N SER A 105 -17.10 -9.20 -23.06
CA SER A 105 -18.49 -8.98 -23.50
C SER A 105 -18.58 -9.11 -25.01
N LYS A 106 -19.55 -9.90 -25.50
CA LYS A 106 -19.74 -10.22 -26.93
C LYS A 106 -18.46 -10.73 -27.62
N GLY A 107 -17.67 -11.54 -26.91
CA GLY A 107 -16.40 -12.07 -27.42
C GLY A 107 -15.23 -11.09 -27.45
N ILE A 108 -15.41 -9.85 -26.96
CA ILE A 108 -14.37 -8.83 -26.86
C ILE A 108 -13.87 -8.77 -25.42
N LYS A 109 -12.56 -8.93 -25.22
CA LYS A 109 -11.90 -8.67 -23.93
C LYS A 109 -11.74 -7.17 -23.71
N TYR A 110 -12.02 -6.73 -22.49
CA TYR A 110 -11.85 -5.36 -22.01
C TYR A 110 -10.88 -5.32 -20.85
N TYR A 111 -10.05 -4.28 -20.86
CA TYR A 111 -8.95 -4.11 -19.94
C TYR A 111 -9.02 -2.74 -19.28
N TYR A 112 -8.58 -2.68 -18.02
CA TYR A 112 -8.05 -1.44 -17.48
C TYR A 112 -6.63 -1.22 -18.01
N ILE A 113 -6.29 0.04 -18.23
CA ILE A 113 -4.93 0.46 -18.59
C ILE A 113 -4.46 1.41 -17.48
N ARG A 114 -3.65 0.92 -16.55
CA ARG A 114 -3.22 1.64 -15.34
C ARG A 114 -1.82 2.20 -15.50
N ASN A 115 -1.63 3.48 -15.24
CA ASN A 115 -0.30 4.08 -15.28
C ASN A 115 0.57 3.58 -14.11
N VAL A 116 1.83 3.22 -14.37
CA VAL A 116 2.76 2.70 -13.34
C VAL A 116 3.11 3.78 -12.30
N PHE A 117 3.28 5.03 -12.73
CA PHE A 117 3.71 6.12 -11.85
C PHE A 117 2.58 6.62 -10.94
N SER A 118 1.40 6.87 -11.49
CA SER A 118 0.29 7.43 -10.73
C SER A 118 -0.62 6.37 -10.08
N GLY A 119 -0.62 5.14 -10.60
CA GLY A 119 -1.58 4.10 -10.23
C GLY A 119 -2.98 4.30 -10.77
N LYS A 120 -3.22 5.37 -11.53
CA LYS A 120 -4.53 5.75 -12.07
C LYS A 120 -4.83 5.09 -13.42
N MET A 121 -6.10 5.00 -13.76
CA MET A 121 -6.57 4.37 -14.99
C MET A 121 -6.62 5.39 -16.15
N LEU A 122 -6.34 4.92 -17.36
CA LEU A 122 -6.62 5.64 -18.59
C LEU A 122 -8.13 5.82 -18.73
N ASP A 123 -8.55 7.06 -18.95
CA ASP A 123 -9.93 7.50 -18.86
C ASP A 123 -10.33 8.34 -20.09
N ALA A 124 -11.46 7.97 -20.68
CA ALA A 124 -12.07 8.69 -21.79
C ALA A 124 -12.68 10.03 -21.36
N GLN A 125 -13.23 10.13 -20.14
CA GLN A 125 -13.99 11.26 -19.55
C GLN A 125 -15.24 11.73 -20.33
N SER A 126 -15.27 11.52 -21.64
CA SER A 126 -16.27 12.04 -22.56
C SER A 126 -16.48 11.08 -23.71
N SER A 127 -17.70 11.05 -24.22
CA SER A 127 -18.06 10.34 -25.46
C SER A 127 -17.86 11.17 -26.72
N ALA A 128 -17.30 12.39 -26.61
CA ALA A 128 -17.15 13.30 -27.74
C ALA A 128 -15.93 12.95 -28.62
N ILE A 129 -16.11 13.09 -29.93
CA ILE A 129 -15.00 13.08 -30.88
C ILE A 129 -14.08 14.28 -30.58
N ASN A 130 -12.77 14.07 -30.67
CA ASN A 130 -11.70 14.99 -30.26
C ASN A 130 -11.55 15.18 -28.74
N ALA A 131 -12.29 14.46 -27.90
CA ALA A 131 -12.03 14.49 -26.46
C ALA A 131 -10.61 14.00 -26.17
N GLN A 132 -9.84 14.80 -25.43
CA GLN A 132 -8.50 14.41 -24.99
C GLN A 132 -8.61 13.44 -23.83
N LEU A 133 -7.90 12.32 -23.94
CA LEU A 133 -7.79 11.34 -22.87
C LEU A 133 -7.15 11.95 -21.63
N GLN A 134 -7.48 11.39 -20.49
CA GLN A 134 -6.88 11.72 -19.21
C GLN A 134 -6.60 10.45 -18.40
N GLN A 135 -6.09 10.63 -17.19
CA GLN A 135 -6.15 9.60 -16.17
C GLN A 135 -7.10 10.00 -15.04
N SER A 136 -7.63 9.00 -14.35
CA SER A 136 -8.37 9.21 -13.10
C SER A 136 -8.27 7.98 -12.20
N ALA A 137 -8.53 8.16 -10.90
CA ALA A 137 -8.74 7.05 -9.97
C ALA A 137 -9.79 6.08 -10.54
N GLN A 138 -9.70 4.80 -10.14
CA GLN A 138 -10.65 3.80 -10.62
C GLN A 138 -12.08 4.22 -10.25
N LEU A 139 -12.95 4.28 -11.26
CA LEU A 139 -14.33 4.70 -11.06
C LEU A 139 -15.17 3.57 -10.47
N ASN A 140 -16.06 3.93 -9.54
CA ASN A 140 -17.08 3.02 -9.00
C ASN A 140 -18.35 2.98 -9.86
N THR A 141 -18.59 4.03 -10.65
CA THR A 141 -19.71 4.18 -11.59
C THR A 141 -19.18 4.69 -12.93
N GLY A 142 -19.81 4.35 -14.04
CA GLY A 142 -19.27 4.72 -15.36
C GLY A 142 -17.99 3.97 -15.75
N VAL A 143 -17.79 2.76 -15.19
CA VAL A 143 -16.58 1.93 -15.39
C VAL A 143 -16.21 1.73 -16.86
N ASP A 144 -17.18 1.70 -17.77
CA ASP A 144 -16.96 1.51 -19.20
C ASP A 144 -16.15 2.64 -19.84
N GLU A 145 -16.08 3.83 -19.23
CA GLU A 145 -15.23 4.94 -19.66
C GLU A 145 -13.73 4.65 -19.46
N GLN A 146 -13.41 3.75 -18.53
CA GLN A 146 -12.04 3.29 -18.23
C GLN A 146 -11.72 1.89 -18.78
N LEU A 147 -12.65 1.29 -19.54
CA LEU A 147 -12.47 -0.04 -20.12
C LEU A 147 -12.13 0.05 -21.62
N TRP A 148 -11.08 -0.67 -21.99
CA TRP A 148 -10.47 -0.57 -23.32
C TRP A 148 -10.38 -1.94 -23.99
N SER A 149 -10.78 -2.00 -25.26
CA SER A 149 -10.51 -3.13 -26.14
C SER A 149 -9.17 -2.92 -26.85
N LEU A 150 -8.32 -3.95 -26.87
CA LEU A 150 -7.05 -3.97 -27.59
C LEU A 150 -7.17 -4.91 -28.79
N GLN A 151 -7.40 -4.35 -29.98
CA GLN A 151 -7.60 -5.11 -31.22
C GLN A 151 -6.34 -5.14 -32.06
N ARG A 152 -5.72 -6.32 -32.19
CA ARG A 152 -4.51 -6.49 -32.99
C ARG A 152 -4.79 -6.31 -34.49
N ILE A 153 -3.83 -5.71 -35.19
CA ILE A 153 -3.89 -5.45 -36.63
C ILE A 153 -3.04 -6.49 -37.37
N GLY A 154 -3.70 -7.43 -38.04
CA GLY A 154 -3.05 -8.55 -38.73
C GLY A 154 -2.08 -9.31 -37.81
N ASN A 155 -0.96 -9.77 -38.38
CA ASN A 155 0.08 -10.49 -37.62
C ASN A 155 1.14 -9.56 -37.01
N THR A 156 0.85 -8.26 -36.84
CA THR A 156 1.81 -7.27 -36.33
C THR A 156 1.77 -7.15 -34.80
N GLN A 157 2.65 -6.33 -34.22
CA GLN A 157 2.54 -5.89 -32.81
C GLN A 157 1.73 -4.58 -32.66
N ASN A 158 0.98 -4.20 -33.71
CA ASN A 158 0.19 -2.98 -33.71
C ASN A 158 -1.25 -3.29 -33.33
N TYR A 159 -1.83 -2.41 -32.53
CA TYR A 159 -3.17 -2.52 -31.99
C TYR A 159 -3.96 -1.24 -32.24
N ARG A 160 -5.27 -1.38 -32.31
CA ARG A 160 -6.22 -0.30 -32.07
C ARG A 160 -6.68 -0.41 -30.62
N ILE A 161 -6.78 0.74 -29.97
CA ILE A 161 -7.26 0.85 -28.60
C ILE A 161 -8.62 1.53 -28.69
N ILE A 162 -9.68 0.85 -28.26
CA ILE A 162 -11.06 1.31 -28.46
C ILE A 162 -11.74 1.35 -27.10
N ASN A 163 -12.36 2.48 -26.79
CA ASN A 163 -13.08 2.65 -25.52
C ASN A 163 -14.41 1.87 -25.54
N LYS A 164 -14.74 1.21 -24.43
CA LYS A 164 -15.97 0.42 -24.31
C LYS A 164 -17.23 1.28 -24.30
N ALA A 165 -17.23 2.42 -23.60
CA ALA A 165 -18.42 3.24 -23.43
C ALA A 165 -18.91 3.89 -24.74
N ASN A 166 -17.98 4.35 -25.59
CA ASN A 166 -18.33 5.14 -26.78
C ASN A 166 -17.90 4.52 -28.12
N GLY A 167 -17.12 3.44 -28.12
CA GLY A 167 -16.64 2.79 -29.34
C GLY A 167 -15.63 3.60 -30.16
N LEU A 168 -15.15 4.74 -29.65
CA LEU A 168 -14.14 5.58 -30.31
C LEU A 168 -12.74 4.99 -30.10
N ALA A 169 -11.89 5.19 -31.10
CA ALA A 169 -10.51 4.76 -31.13
C ALA A 169 -9.57 5.84 -30.58
N VAL A 170 -8.51 5.40 -29.90
CA VAL A 170 -7.44 6.27 -29.44
C VAL A 170 -6.55 6.70 -30.61
N GLU A 171 -6.46 8.00 -30.82
CA GLU A 171 -5.73 8.62 -31.93
C GLU A 171 -4.68 9.62 -31.43
N ASN A 172 -3.59 9.72 -32.18
CA ASN A 172 -2.69 10.86 -32.11
C ASN A 172 -3.22 12.06 -32.92
N SER A 173 -3.52 13.17 -32.24
CA SER A 173 -4.19 14.34 -32.84
C SER A 173 -3.38 15.13 -33.89
N LYS A 174 -2.05 14.95 -34.04
CA LYS A 174 -1.17 15.57 -35.09
C LYS A 174 0.30 15.07 -35.03
N LYS A 175 1.08 15.27 -36.12
CA LYS A 175 2.43 14.67 -36.30
C LYS A 175 3.55 15.23 -35.39
N SER A 176 4.47 14.33 -35.03
CA SER A 176 5.90 14.49 -34.67
C SER A 176 6.37 15.48 -33.59
N VAL A 177 5.51 16.30 -32.96
CA VAL A 177 5.89 17.23 -31.87
C VAL A 177 5.63 16.60 -30.49
N ASP A 178 6.40 16.99 -29.47
CA ASP A 178 6.20 16.48 -28.10
C ASP A 178 5.00 17.16 -27.43
N SER A 179 4.38 16.47 -26.48
CA SER A 179 3.18 16.94 -25.76
C SER A 179 1.94 17.08 -26.64
N ILE A 180 1.86 16.33 -27.74
CA ILE A 180 0.66 16.29 -28.57
C ILE A 180 -0.45 15.52 -27.85
N PRO A 181 -1.69 16.06 -27.80
CA PRO A 181 -2.84 15.38 -27.20
C PRO A 181 -3.12 14.01 -27.82
N VAL A 182 -3.36 13.03 -26.94
CA VAL A 182 -3.98 11.75 -27.32
C VAL A 182 -5.48 11.91 -27.18
N VAL A 183 -6.23 11.68 -28.25
CA VAL A 183 -7.66 12.00 -28.34
C VAL A 183 -8.50 10.79 -28.78
N LEU A 184 -9.80 10.90 -28.63
CA LEU A 184 -10.78 9.94 -29.16
C LEU A 184 -11.26 10.34 -30.55
N GLN A 185 -11.32 9.38 -31.47
CA GLN A 185 -11.76 9.59 -32.85
C GLN A 185 -12.61 8.42 -33.36
N THR A 186 -13.37 8.67 -34.42
CA THR A 186 -14.04 7.59 -35.16
C THR A 186 -13.00 6.61 -35.69
N LEU A 187 -13.26 5.33 -35.45
CA LEU A 187 -12.40 4.24 -35.89
C LEU A 187 -12.14 4.31 -37.40
N ASN A 188 -10.87 4.28 -37.79
CA ASN A 188 -10.42 4.18 -39.16
C ASN A 188 -9.10 3.40 -39.25
N ASP A 189 -8.55 3.27 -40.47
CA ASP A 189 -7.35 2.48 -40.72
C ASP A 189 -6.05 3.28 -40.68
N SER A 190 -6.08 4.56 -40.28
CA SER A 190 -4.91 5.45 -40.31
C SER A 190 -3.82 5.04 -39.33
N ALA A 191 -2.56 5.32 -39.69
CA ALA A 191 -1.39 5.04 -38.85
C ALA A 191 -1.43 5.79 -37.50
N VAL A 192 -2.13 6.93 -37.44
CA VAL A 192 -2.29 7.71 -36.19
C VAL A 192 -3.17 7.01 -35.14
N GLN A 193 -3.96 6.01 -35.52
CA GLN A 193 -4.76 5.16 -34.60
C GLN A 193 -4.10 3.81 -34.31
N ARG A 194 -2.87 3.57 -34.81
CA ARG A 194 -2.14 2.32 -34.62
C ARG A 194 -1.10 2.51 -33.52
N TRP A 195 -1.10 1.60 -32.55
CA TRP A 195 -0.22 1.63 -31.40
C TRP A 195 0.56 0.33 -31.29
N THR A 196 1.89 0.41 -31.32
CA THR A 196 2.78 -0.70 -31.01
C THR A 196 2.86 -0.87 -29.49
N LEU A 197 2.45 -2.03 -28.99
CA LEU A 197 2.53 -2.39 -27.57
C LEU A 197 3.82 -3.17 -27.34
N SER A 198 4.75 -2.62 -26.56
CA SER A 198 6.02 -3.29 -26.24
C SER A 198 6.02 -3.77 -24.80
N LEU A 199 6.07 -5.09 -24.61
CA LEU A 199 6.09 -5.73 -23.29
C LEU A 199 7.29 -5.25 -22.47
N GLN A 200 7.06 -4.93 -21.20
CA GLN A 200 8.07 -4.55 -20.23
C GLN A 200 8.14 -5.59 -19.09
N PRO A 201 9.28 -5.69 -18.37
CA PRO A 201 9.35 -6.43 -17.12
C PRO A 201 8.30 -5.94 -16.11
N ALA A 202 7.87 -6.83 -15.22
CA ALA A 202 7.08 -6.44 -14.06
C ALA A 202 7.86 -5.40 -13.23
N VAL A 203 7.16 -4.39 -12.75
CA VAL A 203 7.77 -3.25 -12.04
C VAL A 203 6.87 -2.82 -10.90
N THR A 204 7.48 -2.38 -9.80
CA THR A 204 6.76 -1.76 -8.70
C THR A 204 5.97 -0.56 -9.20
N TYR A 205 4.73 -0.42 -8.74
CA TYR A 205 3.86 0.69 -9.12
C TYR A 205 3.19 1.31 -7.90
N ARG A 206 2.74 2.55 -8.06
CA ARG A 206 1.93 3.23 -7.05
C ARG A 206 0.53 2.64 -6.99
N ASP A 207 0.06 2.23 -5.82
CA ASP A 207 -1.29 1.71 -5.65
C ASP A 207 -2.27 2.85 -5.32
N ASP A 208 -2.94 3.37 -6.36
CA ASP A 208 -3.83 4.52 -6.17
C ASP A 208 -5.11 4.18 -5.39
N GLN A 209 -5.52 2.92 -5.35
CA GLN A 209 -6.67 2.50 -4.55
C GLN A 209 -6.35 2.62 -3.06
N VAL A 210 -5.16 2.16 -2.65
CA VAL A 210 -4.66 2.32 -1.27
C VAL A 210 -4.42 3.79 -0.93
N VAL A 211 -3.84 4.56 -1.85
CA VAL A 211 -3.66 6.01 -1.66
C VAL A 211 -5.00 6.72 -1.50
N GLY A 212 -5.99 6.36 -2.31
CA GLY A 212 -7.34 6.89 -2.27
C GLY A 212 -8.05 6.58 -0.95
N PHE A 213 -7.85 5.38 -0.40
CA PHE A 213 -8.34 4.99 0.91
C PHE A 213 -7.84 5.91 2.04
N PHE A 214 -6.59 6.37 1.95
CA PHE A 214 -6.03 7.31 2.92
C PHE A 214 -6.36 8.79 2.64
N ASN A 215 -6.96 9.11 1.48
CA ASN A 215 -7.49 10.45 1.16
C ASN A 215 -8.85 10.70 1.83
N ARG A 216 -8.86 10.64 3.17
CA ARG A 216 -10.06 10.76 4.01
C ARG A 216 -10.46 12.24 4.12
N ASN A 217 -11.36 12.71 3.25
CA ASN A 217 -11.74 14.13 3.16
C ASN A 217 -13.10 14.49 3.79
N ASN A 218 -13.73 13.56 4.52
CA ASN A 218 -15.00 13.82 5.18
C ASN A 218 -14.75 14.18 6.67
N PRO A 219 -15.22 15.34 7.16
CA PRO A 219 -14.97 15.79 8.54
C PRO A 219 -15.43 14.84 9.64
N SER A 220 -16.37 13.93 9.34
CA SER A 220 -16.89 12.94 10.30
C SER A 220 -16.02 11.68 10.46
N LEU A 221 -14.97 11.53 9.65
CA LEU A 221 -14.18 10.29 9.57
C LEU A 221 -13.17 10.07 10.70
N GLY A 222 -13.07 10.99 11.66
CA GLY A 222 -12.08 10.93 12.72
C GLY A 222 -10.67 11.23 12.17
N SER A 223 -9.72 10.31 12.32
CA SER A 223 -8.37 10.49 11.79
C SER A 223 -8.39 10.58 10.26
N VAL A 224 -7.86 11.66 9.71
CA VAL A 224 -7.90 11.96 8.26
C VAL A 224 -6.54 12.22 7.63
N ALA A 225 -5.51 12.47 8.43
CA ALA A 225 -4.11 12.60 8.05
C ALA A 225 -3.29 12.17 9.26
N PHE A 226 -2.25 11.36 9.08
CA PHE A 226 -1.50 10.75 10.18
C PHE A 226 -0.18 10.13 9.71
N ASP A 227 0.70 9.92 10.69
CA ASP A 227 1.93 9.13 10.56
C ASP A 227 1.68 7.63 10.76
N GLU A 228 2.70 6.84 10.39
CA GLU A 228 2.64 5.37 10.35
C GLU A 228 1.55 4.88 9.36
N GLY A 229 0.59 4.08 9.79
CA GLY A 229 -0.35 3.40 8.87
C GLY A 229 -0.01 1.93 8.68
N LEU A 230 0.33 1.26 9.77
CA LEU A 230 0.60 -0.17 9.82
C LEU A 230 -0.70 -0.95 9.97
N SER A 231 -0.83 -2.09 9.30
CA SER A 231 -2.02 -2.93 9.42
C SER A 231 -1.81 -4.16 10.31
N ILE A 232 -2.86 -4.56 11.01
CA ILE A 232 -2.92 -5.81 11.77
C ILE A 232 -4.18 -6.57 11.35
N PRO A 233 -4.05 -7.73 10.68
CA PRO A 233 -5.21 -8.52 10.30
C PRO A 233 -5.88 -9.14 11.52
N LEU A 234 -7.21 -9.13 11.54
CA LEU A 234 -8.01 -9.74 12.59
C LEU A 234 -8.64 -11.04 12.12
N GLU A 235 -8.50 -12.09 12.92
CA GLU A 235 -8.99 -13.44 12.68
C GLU A 235 -10.01 -13.89 13.74
N TRP A 236 -10.18 -13.13 14.83
CA TRP A 236 -11.01 -13.51 15.96
C TRP A 236 -12.44 -12.93 15.95
N GLY A 237 -13.39 -13.74 16.43
CA GLY A 237 -14.75 -13.33 16.78
C GLY A 237 -15.49 -12.53 15.70
N ALA A 238 -16.13 -11.44 16.11
CA ALA A 238 -16.90 -10.55 15.24
C ALA A 238 -16.03 -9.60 14.39
N ASN A 239 -14.71 -9.64 14.58
CA ASN A 239 -13.75 -8.83 13.82
C ASN A 239 -12.99 -9.61 12.76
N LYS A 240 -13.17 -10.94 12.71
CA LYS A 240 -12.57 -11.79 11.70
C LYS A 240 -12.80 -11.23 10.28
N GLY A 241 -11.69 -11.03 9.56
CA GLY A 241 -11.68 -10.51 8.20
C GLY A 241 -11.58 -8.99 8.09
N LYS A 242 -11.59 -8.28 9.22
CA LYS A 242 -11.26 -6.85 9.32
C LYS A 242 -9.75 -6.67 9.50
N ASP A 243 -9.29 -5.45 9.35
CA ASP A 243 -7.90 -5.07 9.59
C ASP A 243 -7.86 -3.80 10.43
N LEU A 244 -7.01 -3.78 11.45
CA LEU A 244 -6.69 -2.54 12.16
C LEU A 244 -5.69 -1.75 11.33
N TRP A 245 -5.79 -0.43 11.38
CA TRP A 245 -4.76 0.50 10.91
C TRP A 245 -4.26 1.29 12.11
N ILE A 246 -3.03 1.00 12.52
CA ILE A 246 -2.31 1.66 13.61
C ILE A 246 -1.67 2.92 13.06
N THR A 247 -1.97 4.06 13.68
CA THR A 247 -1.42 5.37 13.32
C THR A 247 -0.74 6.03 14.51
N GLN A 248 0.19 6.93 14.22
CA GLN A 248 0.83 7.80 15.19
C GLN A 248 0.15 9.17 15.19
N ASP A 249 0.90 10.27 15.32
CA ASP A 249 0.39 11.64 15.33
C ASP A 249 -0.66 11.83 14.22
N ALA A 250 -1.86 12.25 14.61
CA ALA A 250 -3.05 12.21 13.75
C ALA A 250 -3.89 13.48 13.85
N TRP A 251 -4.40 13.87 12.69
CA TRP A 251 -5.29 14.99 12.49
C TRP A 251 -6.74 14.53 12.41
N ASP A 252 -7.63 15.21 13.13
CA ASP A 252 -9.06 14.91 13.09
C ASP A 252 -9.77 15.64 11.94
N GLY A 253 -10.75 14.95 11.36
CA GLY A 253 -11.54 15.44 10.23
C GLY A 253 -12.31 16.71 10.57
N SER A 254 -12.66 16.93 11.83
CA SER A 254 -13.32 18.16 12.27
C SER A 254 -12.47 19.42 12.07
N ALA A 255 -11.15 19.29 11.87
CA ALA A 255 -10.27 20.39 11.53
C ALA A 255 -10.20 20.68 10.02
N LEU A 256 -10.73 19.80 9.16
CA LEU A 256 -10.74 20.03 7.72
C LEU A 256 -11.60 21.24 7.37
N GLN A 257 -11.05 22.10 6.52
CA GLN A 257 -11.73 23.24 5.93
C GLN A 257 -12.50 22.79 4.68
N SER A 258 -13.36 23.66 4.14
CA SER A 258 -14.19 23.33 2.96
C SER A 258 -13.41 22.98 1.70
N ASN A 259 -12.12 23.36 1.63
CA ASN A 259 -11.20 22.99 0.56
C ASN A 259 -10.45 21.67 0.82
N ASN A 260 -10.87 20.89 1.83
CA ASN A 260 -10.24 19.64 2.27
C ASN A 260 -8.79 19.80 2.75
N LYS A 261 -8.41 20.98 3.24
CA LYS A 261 -7.10 21.26 3.84
C LYS A 261 -7.25 21.65 5.31
N PHE A 262 -6.16 21.70 6.06
CA PHE A 262 -6.15 22.26 7.41
C PHE A 262 -5.65 23.71 7.39
N LYS A 263 -5.94 24.49 8.43
CA LYS A 263 -5.32 25.81 8.62
C LYS A 263 -3.87 25.63 9.04
N CYS A 264 -3.01 26.58 8.71
CA CYS A 264 -1.62 26.52 9.15
C CYS A 264 -1.40 26.63 10.67
N THR A 265 -2.42 27.07 11.41
CA THR A 265 -2.42 27.14 12.88
C THR A 265 -2.90 25.85 13.53
N ASP A 266 -3.47 24.93 12.76
CA ASP A 266 -3.94 23.66 13.28
C ASP A 266 -2.72 22.77 13.62
N PHE A 267 -2.91 21.82 14.52
CA PHE A 267 -1.90 20.86 14.97
C PHE A 267 -2.56 19.52 15.31
N PHE A 268 -1.78 18.45 15.50
CA PHE A 268 -2.30 17.10 15.77
C PHE A 268 -3.30 17.08 16.93
N GLN A 269 -4.48 16.51 16.71
CA GLN A 269 -5.50 16.33 17.76
C GLN A 269 -5.22 15.07 18.59
N TYR A 270 -4.57 14.06 18.00
CA TYR A 270 -4.21 12.81 18.66
C TYR A 270 -2.72 12.52 18.44
N ARG A 271 -2.05 11.90 19.43
CA ARG A 271 -0.66 11.42 19.29
C ARG A 271 -0.57 9.99 18.74
N ASN A 272 -1.71 9.35 18.63
CA ASN A 272 -1.90 8.05 18.00
C ASN A 272 -3.40 7.86 17.78
N SER A 273 -3.74 6.97 16.86
CA SER A 273 -5.11 6.50 16.70
C SER A 273 -5.11 5.11 16.10
N VAL A 274 -6.25 4.44 16.18
CA VAL A 274 -6.48 3.18 15.46
C VAL A 274 -7.76 3.31 14.66
N MET A 275 -7.72 2.85 13.42
CA MET A 275 -8.91 2.68 12.59
C MET A 275 -9.17 1.19 12.36
N ILE A 276 -10.41 0.82 12.07
CA ILE A 276 -10.79 -0.54 11.69
C ILE A 276 -11.42 -0.53 10.31
N GLN A 277 -10.76 -1.19 9.37
CA GLN A 277 -11.24 -1.42 8.02
C GLN A 277 -12.16 -2.65 8.03
N PRO A 278 -13.37 -2.55 7.45
CA PRO A 278 -14.37 -3.62 7.56
C PRO A 278 -14.01 -4.88 6.77
N SER A 279 -13.20 -4.77 5.73
CA SER A 279 -12.61 -5.92 5.03
C SER A 279 -11.37 -5.53 4.22
N ARG A 280 -10.47 -6.50 3.96
CA ARG A 280 -9.26 -6.34 3.14
C ARG A 280 -9.50 -5.81 1.72
N THR A 281 -10.72 -5.96 1.20
CA THR A 281 -11.10 -5.52 -0.14
C THR A 281 -11.87 -4.20 -0.15
N ASP A 282 -12.28 -3.71 1.02
CA ASP A 282 -13.03 -2.46 1.14
C ASP A 282 -12.08 -1.27 1.29
N TRP A 283 -11.73 -0.69 0.15
CA TRP A 283 -10.90 0.51 0.06
C TRP A 283 -11.71 1.82 0.08
N ASN A 284 -12.97 1.79 0.51
CA ASN A 284 -13.75 3.01 0.69
C ASN A 284 -13.38 3.68 2.03
N PRO A 285 -12.85 4.92 2.03
CA PRO A 285 -12.49 5.61 3.26
C PRO A 285 -13.68 5.79 4.21
N ASN A 286 -14.92 5.90 3.69
CA ASN A 286 -16.10 6.19 4.49
C ASN A 286 -16.55 5.01 5.36
N ASP A 287 -16.18 3.80 4.98
CA ASP A 287 -16.61 2.57 5.67
C ASP A 287 -15.66 2.22 6.83
N THR A 288 -14.44 2.74 6.79
CA THR A 288 -13.44 2.59 7.87
C THR A 288 -13.64 3.61 8.99
N LYS A 289 -13.74 3.11 10.23
CA LYS A 289 -14.05 3.92 11.42
C LYS A 289 -12.87 4.00 12.37
N ASN A 290 -12.73 5.13 13.06
CA ASN A 290 -11.84 5.19 14.22
C ASN A 290 -12.37 4.33 15.36
N MET A 291 -11.45 3.61 15.99
CA MET A 291 -11.69 3.03 17.30
C MET A 291 -11.75 4.12 18.37
N THR A 292 -12.36 3.76 19.49
CA THR A 292 -12.40 4.56 20.70
C THR A 292 -12.14 3.70 21.93
N ARG A 293 -11.81 4.35 23.05
CA ARG A 293 -11.71 3.72 24.37
C ARG A 293 -12.31 4.60 25.45
N VAL A 294 -12.74 3.97 26.54
CA VAL A 294 -13.06 4.67 27.79
C VAL A 294 -11.77 4.90 28.58
N GLY A 295 -11.70 6.01 29.30
CA GLY A 295 -10.62 6.26 30.25
C GLY A 295 -9.24 6.44 29.60
N SER A 296 -9.16 7.09 28.43
CA SER A 296 -7.88 7.63 27.95
C SER A 296 -7.35 8.64 28.98
N LEU A 297 -6.06 8.55 29.33
CA LEU A 297 -5.41 9.44 30.30
C LEU A 297 -5.44 10.91 29.85
N GLN A 298 -5.53 11.15 28.54
CA GLN A 298 -5.60 12.48 27.96
C GLN A 298 -7.04 12.98 27.76
N ASN A 299 -8.06 12.24 28.20
CA ASN A 299 -9.48 12.50 27.92
C ASN A 299 -9.78 12.64 26.41
N ARG A 300 -9.08 11.87 25.58
CA ARG A 300 -9.23 11.83 24.12
C ARG A 300 -9.66 10.43 23.68
N PRO A 301 -10.96 10.16 23.48
CA PRO A 301 -11.45 8.80 23.24
C PRO A 301 -10.85 8.09 22.03
N LYS A 302 -10.46 8.83 20.98
CA LYS A 302 -9.82 8.30 19.75
C LYS A 302 -8.31 8.07 19.90
N GLN A 303 -7.71 8.54 20.99
CA GLN A 303 -6.31 8.25 21.33
C GLN A 303 -6.28 6.93 22.09
N ILE A 304 -5.77 5.89 21.44
CA ILE A 304 -5.88 4.51 21.92
C ILE A 304 -4.76 4.19 22.91
N PHE A 305 -3.55 4.69 22.65
CA PHE A 305 -2.37 4.49 23.47
C PHE A 305 -2.12 5.74 24.31
N ASP A 306 -1.95 5.57 25.61
CA ASP A 306 -1.84 6.73 26.50
C ASP A 306 -0.43 7.31 26.47
N ILE A 307 -0.36 8.64 26.49
CA ILE A 307 0.89 9.35 26.79
C ILE A 307 1.15 9.20 28.29
N ILE A 308 2.29 8.63 28.66
CA ILE A 308 2.65 8.42 30.06
C ILE A 308 3.23 9.70 30.68
N PRO A 309 3.26 9.84 32.02
CA PRO A 309 3.88 10.98 32.67
C PRO A 309 5.32 11.22 32.17
N ASN A 310 5.68 12.49 31.93
CA ASN A 310 6.99 12.92 31.42
C ASN A 310 7.32 12.52 29.96
N THR A 311 6.30 12.18 29.17
CA THR A 311 6.40 11.99 27.72
C THR A 311 5.44 12.92 26.97
N GLU A 312 5.72 13.21 25.71
CA GLU A 312 4.88 14.02 24.82
C GLU A 312 4.09 13.17 23.82
N TRP A 313 4.54 11.93 23.58
CA TRP A 313 3.95 11.02 22.63
C TRP A 313 4.07 9.55 23.06
N ALA A 314 3.14 8.76 22.54
CA ALA A 314 3.16 7.30 22.54
C ALA A 314 2.87 6.88 21.10
N TRP A 315 3.90 6.35 20.44
CA TRP A 315 3.89 6.01 19.02
C TRP A 315 3.81 4.49 18.85
N PRO A 316 2.59 3.96 18.63
CA PRO A 316 2.39 2.54 18.35
C PRO A 316 2.90 2.19 16.95
N SER A 317 3.24 0.93 16.75
CA SER A 317 3.66 0.41 15.45
C SER A 317 3.26 -1.06 15.31
N ALA A 318 4.21 -1.97 15.12
CA ALA A 318 3.97 -3.40 14.90
C ALA A 318 3.09 -4.05 15.98
N GLY A 319 2.21 -4.95 15.55
CA GLY A 319 1.35 -5.71 16.45
C GLY A 319 0.88 -7.04 15.87
N VAL A 320 0.20 -7.82 16.72
CA VAL A 320 -0.25 -9.17 16.43
C VAL A 320 -1.53 -9.51 17.18
N GLU A 321 -2.48 -10.18 16.51
CA GLU A 321 -3.66 -10.75 17.16
C GLU A 321 -3.36 -12.15 17.72
N ILE A 322 -3.71 -12.40 18.98
CA ILE A 322 -3.65 -13.69 19.68
C ILE A 322 -4.94 -13.87 20.48
N GLY A 323 -5.78 -14.82 20.06
CA GLY A 323 -7.09 -15.00 20.68
C GLY A 323 -7.93 -13.73 20.50
N ASN A 324 -8.60 -13.27 21.56
CA ASN A 324 -9.40 -12.03 21.57
C ASN A 324 -8.59 -10.78 21.94
N HIS A 325 -7.27 -10.82 21.77
CA HIS A 325 -6.35 -9.77 22.17
C HIS A 325 -5.47 -9.37 20.99
N VAL A 326 -5.25 -8.06 20.85
CA VAL A 326 -4.25 -7.50 19.93
C VAL A 326 -3.13 -6.88 20.75
N TYR A 327 -1.92 -7.40 20.57
CA TYR A 327 -0.71 -6.90 21.21
C TYR A 327 0.01 -5.95 20.26
N VAL A 328 0.33 -4.74 20.71
CA VAL A 328 0.95 -3.69 19.87
C VAL A 328 2.15 -3.10 20.60
N GLN A 329 3.32 -3.08 19.95
CA GLN A 329 4.48 -2.39 20.50
C GLN A 329 4.30 -0.88 20.37
N CYS A 330 4.74 -0.16 21.39
CA CYS A 330 4.68 1.29 21.42
C CYS A 330 5.99 1.86 21.96
N GLY A 331 6.62 2.73 21.18
CA GLY A 331 7.69 3.61 21.66
C GLY A 331 7.09 4.83 22.34
N GLU A 332 7.77 5.38 23.35
CA GLU A 332 7.30 6.52 24.13
C GLU A 332 8.44 7.51 24.34
N GLY A 333 8.19 8.81 24.19
CA GLY A 333 9.27 9.80 24.21
C GLY A 333 8.83 11.26 24.14
N ASN A 334 9.81 12.13 23.83
CA ASN A 334 9.66 13.58 23.79
C ASN A 334 10.30 14.16 22.52
N GLY A 335 9.60 15.07 21.84
CA GLY A 335 10.06 15.65 20.58
C GLY A 335 10.50 14.62 19.54
N LEU A 336 11.53 14.94 18.78
CA LEU A 336 12.19 14.02 17.84
C LEU A 336 13.40 13.29 18.47
N GLY A 337 13.47 13.26 19.81
CA GLY A 337 14.53 12.58 20.54
C GLY A 337 14.40 11.05 20.48
N PRO A 338 15.38 10.32 21.01
CA PRO A 338 15.26 8.88 21.20
C PRO A 338 14.05 8.55 22.09
N ILE A 339 13.56 7.32 22.00
CA ILE A 339 12.58 6.80 22.95
C ILE A 339 13.14 6.91 24.37
N VAL A 340 12.29 7.21 25.34
CA VAL A 340 12.62 7.20 26.77
C VAL A 340 12.03 6.00 27.48
N SER A 341 11.08 5.32 26.83
CA SER A 341 10.42 4.12 27.30
C SER A 341 9.79 3.39 26.11
N GLN A 342 9.46 2.13 26.31
CA GLN A 342 8.64 1.36 25.38
C GLN A 342 7.76 0.36 26.13
N SER A 343 6.69 -0.06 25.48
CA SER A 343 5.64 -0.88 26.07
C SER A 343 5.05 -1.87 25.07
N LEU A 344 4.36 -2.86 25.61
CA LEU A 344 3.46 -3.74 24.86
C LEU A 344 2.04 -3.45 25.33
N TYR A 345 1.23 -2.90 24.45
CA TYR A 345 -0.17 -2.66 24.74
C TYR A 345 -1.00 -3.89 24.42
N ASP A 346 -1.91 -4.23 25.33
CA ASP A 346 -2.90 -5.28 25.19
C ASP A 346 -4.26 -4.63 24.95
N LEU A 347 -4.78 -4.81 23.74
CA LEU A 347 -6.11 -4.36 23.34
C LEU A 347 -7.05 -5.57 23.35
N THR A 348 -8.11 -5.52 24.17
CA THR A 348 -9.13 -6.57 24.19
C THR A 348 -10.21 -6.26 23.19
N GLU A 349 -10.42 -7.18 22.26
CA GLU A 349 -11.38 -7.01 21.18
C GLU A 349 -12.83 -7.01 21.67
N ALA A 350 -13.63 -6.13 21.06
CA ALA A 350 -15.08 -6.13 21.17
C ALA A 350 -15.73 -6.11 19.79
N PRO A 351 -17.01 -6.53 19.65
CA PRO A 351 -17.74 -6.45 18.37
C PRO A 351 -17.97 -5.03 17.86
N ASN A 352 -17.90 -4.04 18.75
CA ASN A 352 -18.05 -2.62 18.43
C ASN A 352 -16.67 -1.94 18.30
N TYR A 353 -16.66 -0.61 18.15
CA TYR A 353 -15.45 0.19 18.03
C TYR A 353 -14.89 0.68 19.38
N LEU A 354 -15.39 0.16 20.50
CA LEU A 354 -15.01 0.56 21.85
C LEU A 354 -14.27 -0.59 22.54
N TRP A 355 -12.95 -0.56 22.51
CA TRP A 355 -12.11 -1.64 23.05
C TRP A 355 -11.45 -1.22 24.36
N SER A 356 -11.18 -2.19 25.24
CA SER A 356 -10.37 -1.94 26.44
C SER A 356 -8.89 -2.06 26.11
N VAL A 357 -8.09 -1.21 26.75
CA VAL A 357 -6.66 -1.07 26.46
C VAL A 357 -5.88 -1.10 27.76
N LYS A 358 -4.80 -1.88 27.78
CA LYS A 358 -3.89 -1.98 28.92
C LYS A 358 -2.45 -1.82 28.45
N ARG A 359 -1.75 -0.84 29.03
CA ARG A 359 -0.30 -0.71 28.87
C ARG A 359 0.42 -1.75 29.72
N THR A 360 1.37 -2.47 29.15
CA THR A 360 2.25 -3.40 29.88
C THR A 360 3.72 -3.18 29.49
N THR A 361 4.65 -3.78 30.22
CA THR A 361 6.08 -3.77 29.88
C THR A 361 6.60 -5.20 30.00
N PRO A 362 7.03 -5.83 28.89
CA PRO A 362 7.54 -7.20 28.92
C PRO A 362 8.80 -7.38 29.77
N ALA A 363 9.08 -8.63 30.17
CA ALA A 363 10.31 -8.97 30.87
C ALA A 363 11.55 -8.58 30.03
N GLY A 364 12.57 -8.01 30.68
CA GLY A 364 13.79 -7.54 30.02
C GLY A 364 13.66 -6.20 29.29
N MET A 365 12.46 -5.62 29.18
CA MET A 365 12.23 -4.34 28.48
C MET A 365 12.24 -3.12 29.41
N THR A 366 12.27 -3.32 30.73
CA THR A 366 12.34 -2.21 31.69
C THR A 366 13.64 -1.42 31.48
N ASN A 367 13.52 -0.12 31.21
CA ASN A 367 14.62 0.80 30.88
C ASN A 367 15.35 0.52 29.55
N GLU A 368 14.87 -0.42 28.74
CA GLU A 368 15.43 -0.63 27.40
C GLU A 368 15.01 0.51 26.48
N VAL A 369 15.98 1.27 25.98
CA VAL A 369 15.77 2.45 25.12
C VAL A 369 16.75 2.51 23.95
N GLN A 370 17.69 1.56 23.84
CA GLN A 370 18.67 1.52 22.76
C GLN A 370 18.06 0.89 21.51
N ILE A 371 17.35 -0.24 21.70
CA ILE A 371 16.65 -0.94 20.63
C ILE A 371 15.15 -0.66 20.75
N ASN A 372 14.57 -0.02 19.74
CA ASN A 372 13.13 0.16 19.63
C ASN A 372 12.50 -1.04 18.91
N TYR A 373 11.76 -1.90 19.62
CA TYR A 373 11.15 -3.13 19.09
C TYR A 373 9.85 -2.90 18.28
N SER A 374 9.84 -1.87 17.44
CA SER A 374 8.68 -1.42 16.66
C SER A 374 8.69 -1.90 15.20
N ALA A 375 9.73 -2.62 14.78
CA ALA A 375 10.06 -2.88 13.37
C ALA A 375 9.46 -4.17 12.79
N GLY A 376 8.43 -4.72 13.42
CA GLY A 376 7.68 -5.86 12.91
C GLY A 376 7.32 -6.89 13.96
N MET A 377 6.21 -7.58 13.77
CA MET A 377 5.80 -8.75 14.55
C MET A 377 5.35 -9.88 13.64
N VAL A 378 5.90 -11.07 13.85
CA VAL A 378 5.59 -12.27 13.05
C VAL A 378 5.14 -13.39 13.98
N LYS A 379 3.86 -13.75 13.87
CA LYS A 379 3.27 -14.90 14.58
C LYS A 379 3.64 -16.20 13.86
N ASP A 380 4.47 -17.03 14.49
CA ASP A 380 4.81 -18.37 14.02
C ASP A 380 4.13 -19.41 14.92
N THR A 381 2.99 -19.91 14.46
CA THR A 381 2.20 -20.90 15.19
C THR A 381 2.84 -22.29 15.21
N VAL A 382 3.78 -22.58 14.31
CA VAL A 382 4.50 -23.87 14.28
C VAL A 382 5.61 -23.85 15.33
N ALA A 383 6.37 -22.76 15.41
CA ALA A 383 7.38 -22.59 16.45
C ALA A 383 6.78 -22.28 17.83
N GLY A 384 5.53 -21.78 17.88
CA GLY A 384 4.86 -21.39 19.11
C GLY A 384 5.27 -20.02 19.64
N TYR A 385 5.85 -19.17 18.79
CA TYR A 385 6.41 -17.86 19.16
C TYR A 385 5.84 -16.74 18.29
N VAL A 386 5.87 -15.52 18.84
CA VAL A 386 5.87 -14.29 18.05
C VAL A 386 7.29 -13.75 18.03
N TYR A 387 7.86 -13.53 16.84
CA TYR A 387 9.11 -12.80 16.66
C TYR A 387 8.82 -11.31 16.57
N VAL A 388 9.56 -10.50 17.32
CA VAL A 388 9.42 -9.04 17.38
C VAL A 388 10.73 -8.40 16.92
N PHE A 389 10.67 -7.58 15.90
CA PHE A 389 11.84 -6.95 15.31
C PHE A 389 12.01 -5.54 15.84
N GLY A 390 13.25 -5.13 16.07
CA GLY A 390 13.58 -3.80 16.55
C GLY A 390 14.75 -3.18 15.82
N THR A 391 14.90 -1.88 15.98
CA THR A 391 15.99 -1.13 15.36
C THR A 391 16.75 -0.28 16.37
N MET A 392 18.04 -0.15 16.12
CA MET A 392 18.91 0.82 16.78
C MET A 392 19.52 1.72 15.71
N ALA A 393 19.19 3.01 15.76
CA ALA A 393 19.74 3.98 14.83
C ALA A 393 21.25 4.12 15.00
N THR A 394 21.97 4.20 13.89
CA THR A 394 23.41 4.46 13.82
C THR A 394 23.65 5.63 12.86
N SER A 395 24.83 6.23 12.87
CA SER A 395 25.21 7.29 11.91
C SER A 395 24.18 8.42 11.82
N PHE A 396 23.71 8.95 12.96
CA PHE A 396 22.67 9.99 13.02
C PHE A 396 21.35 9.62 12.30
N GLY A 397 21.00 8.34 12.28
CA GLY A 397 19.77 7.83 11.67
C GLY A 397 19.86 7.61 10.16
N TYR A 398 21.03 7.76 9.54
CA TYR A 398 21.24 7.37 8.14
C TYR A 398 21.25 5.85 7.95
N THR A 399 21.69 5.14 8.99
CA THR A 399 21.74 3.68 9.02
C THR A 399 21.13 3.18 10.31
N LEU A 400 20.79 1.90 10.36
CA LEU A 400 20.34 1.23 11.59
C LEU A 400 20.80 -0.22 11.61
N ASN A 401 20.88 -0.78 12.81
CA ASN A 401 21.00 -2.22 13.01
C ASN A 401 19.62 -2.77 13.38
N VAL A 402 19.29 -3.96 12.86
CA VAL A 402 18.04 -4.67 13.14
C VAL A 402 18.32 -5.77 14.14
N TYR A 403 17.44 -5.92 15.14
CA TYR A 403 17.51 -6.93 16.19
C TYR A 403 16.20 -7.70 16.24
N VAL A 404 16.21 -8.87 16.89
CA VAL A 404 15.02 -9.69 17.07
C VAL A 404 14.88 -10.20 18.50
N ALA A 405 13.68 -10.02 19.04
CA ALA A 405 13.20 -10.66 20.24
C ALA A 405 12.11 -11.67 19.88
N ARG A 406 11.67 -12.46 20.85
CA ARG A 406 10.47 -13.30 20.73
C ARG A 406 9.80 -13.53 22.08
N PHE A 407 8.51 -13.84 22.03
CA PHE A 407 7.75 -14.31 23.18
C PHE A 407 6.86 -15.51 22.81
N PRO A 408 6.59 -16.45 23.74
CA PRO A 408 5.64 -17.54 23.50
C PRO A 408 4.24 -17.00 23.23
N ILE A 409 3.52 -17.57 22.25
CA ILE A 409 2.13 -17.17 21.95
C ILE A 409 1.23 -17.30 23.20
N THR A 410 1.54 -18.25 24.08
CA THR A 410 0.80 -18.50 25.33
C THR A 410 1.12 -17.53 26.46
N ASP A 411 2.22 -16.76 26.35
CA ASP A 411 2.64 -15.81 27.39
C ASP A 411 3.37 -14.60 26.76
N PRO A 412 2.61 -13.58 26.29
CA PRO A 412 3.15 -12.40 25.64
C PRO A 412 4.07 -11.50 26.48
N MET A 413 4.18 -11.78 27.79
CA MET A 413 5.01 -10.99 28.71
C MET A 413 6.42 -11.57 28.92
N THR A 414 6.66 -12.82 28.52
CA THR A 414 7.95 -13.50 28.71
C THR A 414 8.80 -13.42 27.45
N TRP A 415 9.57 -12.34 27.34
CA TRP A 415 10.42 -12.08 26.17
C TRP A 415 11.81 -12.70 26.31
N THR A 416 12.36 -13.09 25.17
CA THR A 416 13.77 -13.47 25.01
C THR A 416 14.36 -12.76 23.79
N PHE A 417 15.66 -12.47 23.81
CA PHE A 417 16.34 -11.59 22.87
C PHE A 417 17.49 -12.34 22.20
N TRP A 418 17.59 -12.26 20.88
CA TRP A 418 18.70 -12.87 20.16
C TRP A 418 19.98 -12.08 20.41
N ASN A 419 21.04 -12.76 20.87
CA ASN A 419 22.35 -12.14 21.15
C ASN A 419 23.43 -12.51 20.11
N GLY A 420 23.02 -13.00 18.94
CA GLY A 420 23.95 -13.47 17.90
C GLY A 420 24.25 -14.97 17.94
N SER A 421 24.00 -15.63 19.07
CA SER A 421 24.26 -17.07 19.23
C SER A 421 23.15 -17.84 19.94
N SER A 422 22.39 -17.18 20.81
CA SER A 422 21.36 -17.79 21.65
C SER A 422 20.26 -16.77 22.02
N TRP A 423 19.18 -17.27 22.61
CA TRP A 423 18.10 -16.44 23.15
C TRP A 423 18.37 -16.12 24.64
N ALA A 424 18.65 -14.85 24.94
CA ALA A 424 18.91 -14.33 26.28
C ALA A 424 17.66 -13.69 26.90
N THR A 425 17.70 -13.40 28.20
CA THR A 425 16.57 -12.78 28.94
C THR A 425 16.62 -11.24 28.96
N THR A 426 17.69 -10.65 28.45
CA THR A 426 17.89 -9.20 28.34
C THR A 426 18.34 -8.85 26.92
N PRO A 427 17.96 -7.68 26.39
CA PRO A 427 18.44 -7.18 25.10
C PRO A 427 19.97 -7.10 25.04
N ASP A 428 20.53 -7.32 23.85
CA ASP A 428 21.93 -7.10 23.53
C ASP A 428 22.01 -6.20 22.29
N SER A 429 22.56 -5.00 22.44
CA SER A 429 22.72 -4.02 21.36
C SER A 429 24.06 -4.16 20.62
N GLY A 430 24.87 -5.16 20.96
CA GLY A 430 26.12 -5.48 20.28
C GLY A 430 25.92 -5.78 18.79
N ASN A 431 26.98 -5.60 17.99
CA ASN A 431 26.91 -5.83 16.54
C ASN A 431 26.67 -7.31 16.22
N GLU A 432 27.15 -8.22 17.07
CA GLU A 432 26.96 -9.66 16.95
C GLU A 432 25.48 -10.07 17.11
N ALA A 433 24.71 -9.30 17.87
CA ALA A 433 23.27 -9.51 18.06
C ALA A 433 22.41 -8.97 16.90
N SER A 434 22.98 -8.09 16.07
CA SER A 434 22.31 -7.55 14.89
C SER A 434 22.10 -8.63 13.81
N ILE A 435 20.90 -8.67 13.24
CA ILE A 435 20.52 -9.63 12.18
C ILE A 435 20.64 -9.01 10.77
N ALA A 436 20.70 -7.68 10.69
CA ALA A 436 20.85 -6.91 9.46
C ALA A 436 21.33 -5.47 9.74
N SER A 437 22.03 -4.87 8.78
CA SER A 437 22.40 -3.45 8.80
C SER A 437 21.72 -2.73 7.64
N GLU A 438 20.85 -1.78 7.96
CA GLU A 438 19.90 -1.17 7.04
C GLU A 438 19.96 0.36 7.06
N LEU A 439 19.03 1.00 6.36
CA LEU A 439 18.98 2.46 6.17
C LEU A 439 17.95 3.10 7.11
N GLY A 440 17.47 4.31 6.83
CA GLY A 440 16.82 5.19 7.82
C GLY A 440 15.63 4.60 8.58
N THR A 441 14.87 3.66 8.00
CA THR A 441 13.84 2.88 8.72
C THR A 441 13.82 1.45 8.22
N ALA A 442 13.29 0.51 9.01
CA ALA A 442 13.14 -0.88 8.59
C ALA A 442 11.85 -1.50 9.15
N TYR A 443 11.29 -2.44 8.40
CA TYR A 443 10.17 -3.27 8.82
C TYR A 443 10.35 -4.70 8.34
N VAL A 444 10.03 -5.69 9.19
CA VAL A 444 10.18 -7.11 8.90
C VAL A 444 8.86 -7.83 9.08
N THR A 445 8.50 -8.66 8.10
CA THR A 445 7.37 -9.59 8.20
C THR A 445 7.69 -10.93 7.54
N TYR A 446 6.74 -11.87 7.52
CA TYR A 446 6.89 -13.17 6.87
C TYR A 446 5.92 -13.31 5.70
N VAL A 447 6.47 -13.54 4.50
CA VAL A 447 5.72 -13.58 3.25
C VAL A 447 6.22 -14.74 2.40
N LYS A 448 5.28 -15.56 1.90
CA LYS A 448 5.57 -16.65 0.94
C LYS A 448 6.78 -17.54 1.32
N GLY A 449 6.92 -17.85 2.62
CA GLY A 449 7.98 -18.75 3.10
C GLY A 449 9.30 -18.06 3.43
N LYS A 450 9.36 -16.73 3.44
CA LYS A 450 10.57 -15.95 3.73
C LYS A 450 10.26 -14.84 4.71
N TYR A 451 11.25 -14.49 5.53
CA TYR A 451 11.27 -13.19 6.20
C TYR A 451 11.62 -12.14 5.16
N VAL A 452 10.78 -11.12 5.04
CA VAL A 452 10.96 -10.00 4.12
C VAL A 452 11.21 -8.76 4.97
N LEU A 453 12.34 -8.12 4.72
CA LEU A 453 12.73 -6.85 5.29
C LEU A 453 12.57 -5.78 4.22
N VAL A 454 11.89 -4.69 4.56
CA VAL A 454 11.87 -3.47 3.77
C VAL A 454 12.58 -2.37 4.53
N THR A 455 13.42 -1.61 3.84
CA THR A 455 14.09 -0.42 4.36
C THR A 455 14.04 0.70 3.32
N MET A 456 14.38 1.93 3.72
CA MET A 456 14.44 3.07 2.82
C MET A 456 15.59 4.00 3.19
N ASP A 457 16.07 4.78 2.22
CA ASP A 457 17.00 5.89 2.47
C ASP A 457 16.43 6.83 3.56
N GLN A 458 17.30 7.57 4.26
CA GLN A 458 16.86 8.52 5.28
C GLN A 458 16.16 9.73 4.64
N GLY A 459 14.86 9.87 4.87
CA GLY A 459 14.03 10.84 4.15
C GLY A 459 13.87 12.23 4.79
N PHE A 460 14.50 12.50 5.93
CA PHE A 460 14.43 13.81 6.59
C PHE A 460 15.52 14.81 6.16
N ASN A 461 16.61 14.32 5.58
CA ASN A 461 17.76 15.13 5.22
C ASN A 461 17.60 15.78 3.84
N CYS A 462 18.19 16.96 3.71
CA CYS A 462 18.16 17.75 2.48
C CYS A 462 19.47 17.57 1.72
N GLY A 463 19.38 17.25 0.43
CA GLY A 463 20.55 17.09 -0.46
C GLY A 463 21.01 15.64 -0.65
N ASP A 464 20.30 14.66 -0.07
CA ASP A 464 20.58 13.25 -0.33
C ASP A 464 20.32 12.91 -1.81
N ALA A 465 21.26 12.18 -2.42
CA ALA A 465 21.23 11.86 -3.84
C ALA A 465 20.18 10.80 -4.21
N THR A 466 19.67 10.06 -3.23
CA THR A 466 18.77 8.92 -3.43
C THR A 466 17.56 9.00 -2.50
N ARG A 467 16.44 8.40 -2.94
CA ARG A 467 15.15 8.39 -2.22
C ARG A 467 14.45 7.04 -2.42
N ASN A 468 15.19 5.98 -2.13
CA ASN A 468 14.84 4.64 -2.56
C ASN A 468 14.26 3.81 -1.41
N ILE A 469 13.41 2.86 -1.80
CA ILE A 469 12.94 1.76 -0.97
C ILE A 469 13.62 0.48 -1.46
N TYR A 470 14.08 -0.33 -0.51
CA TYR A 470 14.80 -1.56 -0.76
C TYR A 470 14.14 -2.74 -0.04
N VAL A 471 14.34 -3.93 -0.61
CA VAL A 471 13.91 -5.20 -0.02
C VAL A 471 15.11 -6.12 0.18
N ALA A 472 15.14 -6.83 1.30
CA ALA A 472 16.01 -7.96 1.57
C ALA A 472 15.18 -9.15 2.09
N THR A 473 15.67 -10.38 1.94
CA THR A 473 14.95 -11.58 2.40
C THR A 473 15.83 -12.51 3.22
N SER A 474 15.23 -13.33 4.07
CA SER A 474 15.90 -14.37 4.86
C SER A 474 15.04 -15.63 4.99
N ASN A 475 15.68 -16.78 5.20
CA ASN A 475 15.01 -18.03 5.57
C ASN A 475 14.75 -18.15 7.08
N SER A 476 15.35 -17.29 7.89
CA SER A 476 15.34 -17.35 9.35
C SER A 476 15.02 -15.97 9.95
N PRO A 477 14.30 -15.90 11.09
CA PRO A 477 14.07 -14.65 11.80
C PRO A 477 15.37 -14.02 12.32
N THR A 478 16.44 -14.81 12.47
CA THR A 478 17.75 -14.35 12.95
C THR A 478 18.74 -14.06 11.82
N GLY A 479 18.26 -14.04 10.56
CA GLY A 479 19.11 -13.81 9.40
C GLY A 479 19.95 -15.03 8.98
N ALA A 480 20.96 -14.85 8.13
CA ALA A 480 21.34 -13.59 7.50
C ALA A 480 20.34 -13.16 6.40
N PHE A 481 20.07 -11.85 6.32
CA PHE A 481 19.31 -11.27 5.20
C PHE A 481 20.18 -11.14 3.95
N THR A 482 19.58 -11.26 2.77
CA THR A 482 20.25 -11.01 1.48
C THR A 482 20.68 -9.55 1.34
N SER A 483 21.55 -9.26 0.37
CA SER A 483 21.80 -7.88 -0.03
C SER A 483 20.51 -7.15 -0.42
N ARG A 484 20.39 -5.89 -0.04
CA ARG A 484 19.29 -5.01 -0.45
C ARG A 484 19.14 -4.93 -1.96
N LYS A 485 17.90 -5.04 -2.43
CA LYS A 485 17.50 -4.77 -3.81
C LYS A 485 16.62 -3.52 -3.84
N GLU A 486 17.00 -2.52 -4.65
CA GLU A 486 16.14 -1.37 -4.91
C GLU A 486 14.87 -1.83 -5.62
N VAL A 487 13.71 -1.44 -5.09
CA VAL A 487 12.40 -1.80 -5.65
C VAL A 487 11.56 -0.59 -6.03
N TYR A 488 11.87 0.59 -5.51
CA TYR A 488 11.12 1.81 -5.78
C TYR A 488 11.95 3.06 -5.48
N THR A 489 11.69 4.14 -6.21
CA THR A 489 12.19 5.49 -5.89
C THR A 489 11.01 6.39 -5.60
N ILE A 490 11.03 7.07 -4.46
CA ILE A 490 10.03 8.05 -4.05
C ILE A 490 10.18 9.31 -4.89
N THR A 491 9.08 9.75 -5.49
CA THR A 491 9.07 10.85 -6.47
C THR A 491 8.07 11.94 -6.16
N GLU A 492 7.46 11.90 -4.98
CA GLU A 492 6.64 13.01 -4.50
C GLU A 492 7.51 14.21 -4.11
N TYR A 493 7.08 15.40 -4.53
CA TYR A 493 7.69 16.69 -4.23
C TYR A 493 6.71 17.60 -3.50
N LEU A 494 7.18 18.34 -2.49
CA LEU A 494 6.45 19.41 -1.85
C LEU A 494 6.83 20.73 -2.55
N TYR A 495 5.95 21.22 -3.42
CA TYR A 495 6.07 22.51 -4.12
C TYR A 495 7.42 22.72 -4.83
N GLY A 496 7.88 21.72 -5.60
CA GLY A 496 9.15 21.78 -6.32
C GLY A 496 10.37 21.26 -5.56
N SER A 497 10.27 21.09 -4.23
CA SER A 497 11.32 20.49 -3.40
C SER A 497 10.98 19.06 -2.99
N TYR A 498 11.97 18.27 -2.61
CA TYR A 498 11.71 16.92 -2.10
C TYR A 498 10.79 16.98 -0.86
N ALA A 499 9.68 16.24 -0.91
CA ALA A 499 8.91 15.96 0.28
C ALA A 499 9.71 15.01 1.16
N ARG A 500 9.75 15.28 2.47
CA ARG A 500 10.31 14.32 3.42
C ARG A 500 9.44 13.07 3.49
N TYR A 501 10.05 11.92 3.77
CA TYR A 501 9.40 10.61 3.77
C TYR A 501 9.98 9.70 4.87
N TYR A 502 9.19 8.75 5.34
CA TYR A 502 9.54 7.87 6.49
C TYR A 502 8.55 6.71 6.64
N THR A 503 8.77 5.91 7.70
CA THR A 503 7.90 4.80 8.18
C THR A 503 7.47 3.85 7.07
N VAL A 504 8.41 3.06 6.58
CA VAL A 504 8.08 2.00 5.63
C VAL A 504 7.44 0.82 6.36
N SER A 505 6.34 0.30 5.83
CA SER A 505 5.58 -0.81 6.42
C SER A 505 5.16 -1.83 5.36
N ILE A 506 5.01 -3.10 5.76
CA ILE A 506 4.66 -4.22 4.87
C ILE A 506 3.31 -4.81 5.28
N HIS A 507 2.44 -5.06 4.30
CA HIS A 507 1.06 -5.51 4.54
C HIS A 507 0.74 -6.77 3.71
N PRO A 508 1.22 -7.95 4.14
CA PRO A 508 1.09 -9.19 3.38
C PRO A 508 -0.35 -9.71 3.26
N GLU A 509 -1.27 -9.25 4.10
CA GLU A 509 -2.66 -9.67 4.14
C GLU A 509 -3.50 -9.14 2.97
N PHE A 510 -3.09 -8.01 2.36
CA PHE A 510 -3.82 -7.38 1.25
C PHE A 510 -3.44 -8.00 -0.09
N ASP A 511 -3.69 -9.29 -0.29
CA ASP A 511 -3.50 -9.94 -1.59
C ASP A 511 -4.46 -9.34 -2.64
N ASN A 512 -3.92 -8.87 -3.76
CA ASN A 512 -4.68 -8.33 -4.88
C ASN A 512 -4.90 -9.35 -6.01
N GLY A 513 -4.49 -10.60 -5.82
CA GLY A 513 -4.59 -11.66 -6.82
C GLY A 513 -3.53 -11.61 -7.92
N HIS A 514 -2.56 -10.69 -7.83
CA HIS A 514 -1.52 -10.50 -8.84
C HIS A 514 -0.12 -10.92 -8.38
N ASN A 515 -0.01 -11.57 -7.22
CA ASN A 515 1.28 -11.96 -6.62
C ASN A 515 2.17 -10.73 -6.34
N GLU A 516 1.61 -9.74 -5.63
CA GLU A 516 2.27 -8.48 -5.33
C GLU A 516 2.15 -8.14 -3.84
N LEU A 517 3.24 -7.64 -3.27
CA LEU A 517 3.32 -7.19 -1.89
C LEU A 517 2.87 -5.74 -1.78
N LEU A 518 1.94 -5.43 -0.86
CA LEU A 518 1.65 -4.05 -0.48
C LEU A 518 2.72 -3.56 0.50
N VAL A 519 3.32 -2.43 0.16
CA VAL A 519 4.21 -1.66 1.03
C VAL A 519 3.69 -0.23 1.12
N THR A 520 3.73 0.34 2.31
CA THR A 520 3.38 1.74 2.52
C THR A 520 4.54 2.57 3.06
N TYR A 521 4.44 3.89 2.88
CA TYR A 521 5.34 4.88 3.47
C TYR A 521 4.58 6.19 3.71
N CYS A 522 5.14 7.05 4.56
CA CYS A 522 4.59 8.37 4.85
C CYS A 522 5.37 9.48 4.15
N LEU A 523 4.69 10.61 3.99
CA LEU A 523 5.29 11.90 3.67
C LEU A 523 5.14 12.82 4.89
N ASN A 524 5.93 13.90 4.94
CA ASN A 524 5.77 14.95 5.94
C ASN A 524 5.24 16.26 5.32
N PHE A 525 4.56 17.09 6.13
CA PHE A 525 4.29 18.51 5.84
C PHE A 525 5.56 19.37 5.82
N SER A 526 6.72 18.83 5.48
CA SER A 526 7.93 19.60 5.34
C SER A 526 8.75 19.09 4.18
N GLY A 527 9.48 20.01 3.59
CA GLY A 527 10.36 19.78 2.46
C GLY A 527 11.50 20.77 2.52
N CYS A 528 12.54 20.49 1.76
CA CYS A 528 13.77 21.27 1.81
C CYS A 528 13.54 22.70 1.29
N ALA A 529 13.76 23.68 2.18
CA ALA A 529 13.64 25.11 1.89
C ALA A 529 12.28 25.55 1.31
N VAL A 530 11.21 24.83 1.60
CA VAL A 530 9.84 25.17 1.15
C VAL A 530 8.92 25.40 2.34
N ASN A 531 8.08 26.42 2.22
CA ASN A 531 7.00 26.65 3.17
C ASN A 531 5.86 25.67 2.86
N TYR A 532 5.50 24.87 3.85
CA TYR A 532 4.40 23.91 3.75
C TYR A 532 3.03 24.57 3.93
N CYS A 533 2.99 25.76 4.53
CA CYS A 533 1.81 26.59 4.64
C CYS A 533 1.70 27.49 3.39
N VAL A 534 0.72 27.19 2.54
CA VAL A 534 0.46 27.95 1.32
C VAL A 534 -0.95 28.53 1.38
N ASN A 535 -1.05 29.85 1.20
CA ASN A 535 -2.32 30.58 1.25
C ASN A 535 -3.14 30.34 2.53
N GLY A 536 -2.46 30.14 3.67
CA GLY A 536 -3.11 29.89 4.96
C GLY A 536 -3.54 28.44 5.19
N PHE A 537 -3.21 27.52 4.29
CA PHE A 537 -3.55 26.11 4.39
C PHE A 537 -2.35 25.17 4.30
N ILE A 538 -2.49 24.00 4.92
CA ILE A 538 -1.58 22.86 4.78
C ILE A 538 -2.31 21.70 4.10
N ASP A 539 -1.66 21.07 3.12
CA ASP A 539 -2.29 20.07 2.27
C ASP A 539 -2.13 18.66 2.85
N PRO A 540 -3.21 18.01 3.34
CA PRO A 540 -3.14 16.72 4.02
C PRO A 540 -2.57 15.60 3.16
N TYR A 541 -2.49 15.78 1.83
CA TYR A 541 -1.77 14.83 0.96
C TYR A 541 -0.36 14.52 1.48
N PHE A 542 0.35 15.50 2.05
CA PHE A 542 1.73 15.33 2.52
C PHE A 542 1.85 14.78 3.94
N TYR A 543 0.76 14.33 4.56
CA TYR A 543 0.77 13.67 5.86
C TYR A 543 -0.25 12.54 5.88
N ARG A 544 -0.29 11.83 4.75
CA ARG A 544 -1.14 10.67 4.51
C ARG A 544 -0.29 9.59 3.88
N VAL A 545 -0.55 8.38 4.31
CA VAL A 545 0.08 7.15 3.84
C VAL A 545 0.03 7.04 2.31
N LYS A 546 1.12 6.55 1.74
CA LYS A 546 1.28 6.23 0.31
C LYS A 546 1.43 4.72 0.19
N GLY A 547 0.82 4.15 -0.85
CA GLY A 547 0.88 2.71 -1.14
C GLY A 547 1.65 2.43 -2.44
N ILE A 548 2.48 1.40 -2.43
CA ILE A 548 3.11 0.81 -3.60
C ILE A 548 2.90 -0.70 -3.60
N ARG A 549 2.91 -1.29 -4.79
CA ARG A 549 2.79 -2.74 -5.01
C ARG A 549 4.05 -3.26 -5.65
N ILE A 550 4.73 -4.17 -4.98
CA ILE A 550 5.98 -4.78 -5.43
C ILE A 550 5.66 -6.20 -5.92
N PRO A 551 5.82 -6.50 -7.21
CA PRO A 551 5.67 -7.87 -7.70
C PRO A 551 6.64 -8.83 -7.01
N TYR A 552 6.16 -10.00 -6.57
CA TYR A 552 7.00 -10.97 -5.84
C TYR A 552 8.21 -11.42 -6.67
N ASN A 553 8.07 -11.55 -7.99
CA ASN A 553 9.17 -11.87 -8.89
C ASN A 553 10.28 -10.80 -8.93
N VAL A 554 9.97 -9.53 -8.63
CA VAL A 554 10.97 -8.46 -8.51
C VAL A 554 11.85 -8.69 -7.28
N ILE A 555 11.37 -9.37 -6.25
CA ILE A 555 12.12 -9.63 -5.01
C ILE A 555 12.50 -11.10 -4.81
N GLY A 556 12.32 -11.93 -5.84
CA GLY A 556 12.73 -13.33 -5.83
C GLY A 556 11.82 -14.25 -5.01
N LEU A 557 10.54 -13.90 -4.87
CA LEU A 557 9.50 -14.69 -4.21
C LEU A 557 8.51 -15.31 -5.21
#